data_AF-A0A7X8R999-F1
#
_entry.id   AF-A0A7X8R999-F1
#
_cell.length_a   1.000
_cell.length_b   1.000
_cell.length_c   1.000
_cell.angle_alpha   90.00
_cell.angle_beta   90.00
_cell.angle_gamma   90.00
#
_symmetry.space_group_name_H-M   'P 1'
#
loop_
_entity.id
_entity.type
_entity.pdbx_description
1 polymer ?
#
loop_
_entity_poly.entity_id
_entity_poly.type
_entity_poly.pdbx_seq_one_letter_code
_entity_poly.pdbx_strand_id
1 'polypeptide(L)'
;MNINNIKVYIIAIALIFSVKTQNVGAHGALYELKQIDEKKVRITLKLSESGQNRGIIITHYYLVNGKVLHIGYETKDGAENEVYLDYDMSGAVPPIRIKLTNINDRDWVPFNDIKGIEQEEYITHLHDVGIVNGMPDGSFKPYSKITRAEFMVLIVKALNISGTAENMEGFTDIEGHWAKDIILIALKCGLISGYGDKTIRPDNPISLAEVSSVISRAFEFKTAKNGIYQKLKKDRWYSSSVKRMFDVGILSVDDSLYKDFNEEGLINRADCSMMISRALSTY
;
A
#
# COMPACT_ATOMS: atom_id res chain seq x y z
N MET A 1 -7.89 18.45 -30.03
CA MET A 1 -8.63 18.29 -28.76
C MET A 1 -7.61 18.29 -27.65
N ASN A 2 -7.71 19.24 -26.72
CA ASN A 2 -6.64 19.67 -25.80
C ASN A 2 -6.30 18.61 -24.75
N ILE A 3 -5.03 18.17 -24.71
CA ILE A 3 -4.48 17.16 -23.79
C ILE A 3 -4.10 17.76 -22.41
N ASN A 4 -4.36 19.04 -22.18
CA ASN A 4 -3.84 19.77 -21.01
C ASN A 4 -4.78 19.90 -19.80
N ASN A 5 -5.95 19.24 -19.78
CA ASN A 5 -6.95 19.43 -18.71
C ASN A 5 -7.08 18.28 -17.69
N ILE A 6 -6.20 17.27 -17.73
CA ILE A 6 -6.11 16.24 -16.67
C ILE A 6 -4.80 16.45 -15.91
N LYS A 7 -4.59 17.67 -15.42
CA LYS A 7 -3.72 17.86 -14.26
C LYS A 7 -4.56 17.49 -13.06
N VAL A 8 -4.31 16.28 -12.58
CA VAL A 8 -4.67 15.71 -11.29
C VAL A 8 -4.95 16.81 -10.26
N TYR A 9 -6.24 17.11 -10.04
CA TYR A 9 -6.72 17.84 -8.87
C TYR A 9 -6.79 16.87 -7.68
N ILE A 10 -5.64 16.31 -7.31
CA ILE A 10 -5.48 15.53 -6.08
C ILE A 10 -4.17 15.98 -5.47
N ILE A 11 -4.14 17.15 -4.85
CA ILE A 11 -3.19 17.47 -3.78
C ILE A 11 -3.74 18.68 -3.04
N ALA A 12 -3.73 18.52 -1.72
CA ALA A 12 -4.15 19.45 -0.68
C ALA A 12 -5.66 19.47 -0.41
N ILE A 13 -6.00 19.01 0.80
CA ILE A 13 -7.27 19.24 1.49
C ILE A 13 -8.41 18.29 1.09
N ALA A 14 -8.21 17.01 1.39
CA ALA A 14 -9.12 16.24 2.25
C ALA A 14 -8.59 14.81 2.34
N LEU A 15 -7.92 14.51 3.45
CA LEU A 15 -7.73 13.14 3.94
C LEU A 15 -9.12 12.58 4.27
N ILE A 16 -9.90 12.21 3.26
CA ILE A 16 -11.08 11.38 3.43
C ILE A 16 -10.56 9.95 3.51
N PHE A 17 -9.99 9.61 4.66
CA PHE A 17 -9.88 8.22 5.08
C PHE A 17 -11.28 7.70 5.38
N SER A 18 -12.10 7.50 4.34
CA SER A 18 -13.13 6.46 4.41
C SER A 18 -12.42 5.15 4.12
N VAL A 19 -11.63 4.67 5.07
CA VAL A 19 -11.28 3.24 5.11
C VAL A 19 -12.62 2.55 5.28
N LYS A 20 -13.23 2.10 4.17
CA LYS A 20 -14.37 1.20 4.23
C LYS A 20 -13.91 0.02 5.05
N THR A 21 -14.47 -0.13 6.24
CA THR A 21 -14.29 -1.25 7.15
C THR A 21 -14.45 -2.54 6.35
N GLN A 22 -13.35 -3.16 5.95
CA GLN A 22 -13.35 -4.53 5.46
C GLN A 22 -12.92 -5.38 6.64
N ASN A 23 -13.79 -6.33 7.01
CA ASN A 23 -13.56 -7.27 8.08
C ASN A 23 -12.37 -8.16 7.73
N VAL A 24 -11.20 -7.83 8.25
CA VAL A 24 -10.06 -8.74 8.31
C VAL A 24 -9.40 -8.53 9.67
N GLY A 25 -9.38 -9.58 10.48
CA GLY A 25 -8.96 -9.52 11.88
C GLY A 25 -7.45 -9.39 12.01
N ALA A 26 -6.98 -8.19 12.33
CA ALA A 26 -5.66 -7.98 12.90
C ALA A 26 -5.78 -8.10 14.42
N HIS A 27 -5.40 -9.23 15.02
CA HIS A 27 -5.50 -9.44 16.48
C HIS A 27 -6.86 -9.10 17.11
N GLY A 28 -7.93 -9.18 16.33
CA GLY A 28 -9.26 -8.80 16.77
C GLY A 28 -9.54 -7.29 16.86
N ALA A 29 -8.71 -6.39 16.30
CA ALA A 29 -8.93 -4.94 16.33
C ALA A 29 -8.75 -4.24 14.95
N LEU A 30 -9.52 -3.18 14.72
CA LEU A 30 -9.47 -2.28 13.58
C LEU A 30 -9.17 -0.87 14.06
N TYR A 31 -8.62 -0.02 13.19
CA TYR A 31 -8.51 1.41 13.50
C TYR A 31 -9.08 2.32 12.42
N GLU A 32 -9.52 3.50 12.86
CA GLU A 32 -10.01 4.59 12.02
C GLU A 32 -9.22 5.86 12.34
N LEU A 33 -8.84 6.63 11.32
CA LEU A 33 -8.16 7.91 11.47
C LEU A 33 -9.10 9.05 11.09
N LYS A 34 -9.25 10.01 12.00
CA LYS A 34 -10.03 11.24 11.76
C LYS A 34 -9.21 12.47 12.10
N GLN A 35 -9.02 13.36 11.13
CA GLN A 35 -8.41 14.67 11.40
C GLN A 35 -9.33 15.47 12.32
N ILE A 36 -8.80 16.02 13.42
CA ILE A 36 -9.54 16.85 14.37
C ILE A 36 -9.27 18.34 14.09
N ASP A 37 -8.00 18.69 13.90
CA ASP A 37 -7.53 20.04 13.54
C ASP A 37 -6.22 19.94 12.74
N GLU A 38 -5.55 21.04 12.40
CA GLU A 38 -4.31 21.02 11.60
C GLU A 38 -3.16 20.17 12.17
N LYS A 39 -3.14 19.94 13.49
CA LYS A 39 -2.05 19.25 14.19
C LYS A 39 -2.50 18.01 14.93
N LYS A 40 -3.80 17.68 14.96
CA LYS A 40 -4.31 16.54 15.72
C LYS A 40 -5.09 15.55 14.86
N VAL A 41 -4.83 14.28 15.11
CA VAL A 41 -5.60 13.16 14.55
C VAL A 41 -6.18 12.33 15.69
N ARG A 42 -7.43 11.89 15.53
CA ARG A 42 -8.05 10.87 16.36
C ARG A 42 -7.80 9.52 15.72
N ILE A 43 -7.19 8.61 16.46
CA ILE A 43 -7.10 7.20 16.11
C ILE A 43 -8.10 6.45 16.96
N THR A 44 -9.18 5.96 16.37
CA THR A 44 -10.19 5.14 17.05
C THR A 44 -9.88 3.67 16.81
N LEU A 45 -9.72 2.87 17.87
CA LEU A 45 -9.56 1.42 17.82
C LEU A 45 -10.89 0.75 18.18
N LYS A 46 -11.29 -0.27 17.40
CA LYS A 46 -12.53 -1.04 17.58
C LYS A 46 -12.22 -2.53 17.52
N LEU A 47 -12.87 -3.36 18.35
CA LEU A 47 -12.75 -4.81 18.17
C LEU A 47 -13.44 -5.28 16.87
N SER A 48 -12.82 -6.20 16.14
CA SER A 48 -13.34 -6.77 14.88
C SER A 48 -14.43 -7.83 15.12
N GLU A 49 -14.43 -8.48 16.28
CA GLU A 49 -15.46 -9.42 16.71
C GLU A 49 -15.97 -9.05 18.11
N SER A 50 -17.27 -8.79 18.24
CA SER A 50 -17.91 -8.52 19.54
C SER A 50 -18.13 -9.84 20.30
N GLY A 51 -17.10 -10.34 20.97
CA GLY A 51 -17.27 -11.36 22.00
C GLY A 51 -17.96 -10.74 23.22
N GLN A 52 -19.01 -11.38 23.74
CA GLN A 52 -19.70 -10.84 24.91
C GLN A 52 -18.70 -10.64 26.06
N ASN A 53 -18.62 -9.38 26.52
CA ASN A 53 -17.87 -8.91 27.68
C ASN A 53 -16.36 -8.65 27.52
N ARG A 54 -15.77 -8.68 26.31
CA ARG A 54 -14.37 -8.26 26.07
C ARG A 54 -14.31 -6.94 25.32
N GLY A 55 -13.62 -5.94 25.87
CA GLY A 55 -13.33 -4.67 25.21
C GLY A 55 -11.84 -4.47 24.92
N ILE A 56 -11.47 -3.27 24.50
CA ILE A 56 -10.13 -2.88 24.06
C ILE A 56 -9.60 -1.72 24.90
N ILE A 57 -8.29 -1.71 25.19
CA ILE A 57 -7.62 -0.65 25.92
C ILE A 57 -6.31 -0.31 25.21
N ILE A 58 -6.07 0.99 24.95
CA ILE A 58 -4.76 1.49 24.52
C ILE A 58 -3.84 1.56 25.74
N THR A 59 -2.70 0.90 25.69
CA THR A 59 -1.76 0.79 26.82
C THR A 59 -0.59 1.76 26.70
N HIS A 60 -0.11 1.99 25.48
CA HIS A 60 0.97 2.92 25.19
C HIS A 60 0.98 3.30 23.70
N TYR A 61 1.66 4.40 23.39
CA TYR A 61 1.96 4.78 22.02
C TYR A 61 3.29 5.53 21.94
N TYR A 62 3.97 5.42 20.81
CA TYR A 62 5.21 6.16 20.54
C TYR A 62 5.45 6.28 19.03
N LEU A 63 6.14 7.34 18.63
CA LEU A 63 6.48 7.61 17.24
C LEU A 63 7.92 7.19 16.96
N VAL A 64 8.12 6.40 15.90
CA VAL A 64 9.43 5.98 15.43
C VAL A 64 9.78 6.72 14.14
N ASN A 65 10.96 7.33 14.10
CA ASN A 65 11.53 8.04 12.95
C ASN A 65 10.60 9.10 12.32
N GLY A 66 9.69 9.67 13.12
CA GLY A 66 8.71 10.63 12.63
C GLY A 66 7.59 10.02 11.76
N LYS A 67 7.62 8.72 11.47
CA LYS A 67 6.87 8.10 10.36
C LYS A 67 5.95 6.97 10.76
N VAL A 68 6.23 6.26 11.86
CA VAL A 68 5.43 5.12 12.30
C VAL A 68 4.96 5.36 13.73
N LEU A 69 3.65 5.51 13.91
CA LEU A 69 3.02 5.58 15.22
C LEU A 69 2.69 4.16 15.68
N HIS A 70 3.46 3.67 16.64
CA HIS A 70 3.19 2.40 17.30
C HIS A 70 2.12 2.62 18.36
N ILE A 71 1.08 1.78 18.35
CA ILE A 71 0.00 1.81 19.34
C ILE A 71 -0.13 0.40 19.92
N GLY A 72 0.25 0.25 21.18
CA GLY A 72 0.06 -0.98 21.92
C GLY A 72 -1.33 -1.02 22.54
N TYR A 73 -2.02 -2.15 22.42
CA TYR A 73 -3.33 -2.34 23.02
C TYR A 73 -3.45 -3.72 23.66
N GLU A 74 -4.45 -3.90 24.52
CA GLU A 74 -4.86 -5.20 25.05
C GLU A 74 -6.38 -5.36 24.99
N THR A 75 -6.84 -6.60 25.03
CA THR A 75 -8.27 -6.91 25.22
C THR A 75 -8.54 -7.24 26.68
N LYS A 76 -9.53 -6.61 27.30
CA LYS A 76 -9.86 -6.78 28.72
C LYS A 76 -11.35 -6.95 28.95
N ASP A 77 -11.72 -7.83 29.87
CA ASP A 77 -13.12 -8.03 30.24
C ASP A 77 -13.72 -6.75 30.84
N GLY A 78 -14.92 -6.38 30.41
CA GLY A 78 -15.65 -5.18 30.85
C GLY A 78 -15.10 -3.84 30.31
N ALA A 79 -14.09 -3.85 29.45
CA ALA A 79 -13.63 -2.64 28.75
C ALA A 79 -14.60 -2.23 27.63
N GLU A 80 -14.43 -1.01 27.12
CA GLU A 80 -15.21 -0.50 25.99
C GLU A 80 -14.86 -1.23 24.69
N ASN A 81 -15.84 -1.44 23.81
CA ASN A 81 -15.61 -2.08 22.50
C ASN A 81 -14.89 -1.14 21.50
N GLU A 82 -14.79 0.13 21.85
CA GLU A 82 -14.18 1.19 21.07
C GLU A 82 -13.41 2.12 22.02
N VAL A 83 -12.19 2.49 21.66
CA VAL A 83 -11.39 3.48 22.38
C VAL A 83 -10.72 4.41 21.38
N TYR A 84 -10.29 5.60 21.81
CA TYR A 84 -9.60 6.52 20.91
C TYR A 84 -8.34 7.13 21.55
N LEU A 85 -7.41 7.51 20.67
CA LEU A 85 -6.21 8.29 20.98
C LEU A 85 -6.24 9.56 20.14
N ASP A 86 -6.25 10.72 20.80
CA ASP A 86 -6.01 12.01 20.13
C ASP A 86 -4.51 12.29 20.14
N TYR A 87 -3.87 12.15 18.98
CA TYR A 87 -2.42 12.28 18.82
C TYR A 87 -2.04 13.63 18.21
N ASP A 88 -1.03 14.27 18.79
CA ASP A 88 -0.41 15.50 18.28
C ASP A 88 0.66 15.17 17.24
N MET A 89 0.46 15.65 16.03
CA MET A 89 1.30 15.44 14.84
C MET A 89 2.53 16.35 14.78
N SER A 90 2.79 17.19 15.79
CA SER A 90 3.90 18.14 15.77
C SER A 90 5.29 17.48 15.66
N GLY A 91 5.43 16.21 16.07
CA GLY A 91 6.64 15.40 15.89
C GLY A 91 6.61 14.46 14.67
N ALA A 92 5.51 14.44 13.94
CA ALA A 92 5.29 13.55 12.82
C ALA A 92 5.67 14.18 11.48
N VAL A 93 6.05 13.33 10.53
CA VAL A 93 6.31 13.67 9.13
C VAL A 93 5.24 12.97 8.30
N PRO A 94 4.09 13.62 8.04
CA PRO A 94 3.03 13.02 7.23
C PRO A 94 3.53 12.56 5.85
N PRO A 95 2.87 11.54 5.25
CA PRO A 95 1.90 10.65 5.88
C PRO A 95 2.58 9.70 6.88
N ILE A 96 1.87 9.35 7.96
CA ILE A 96 2.33 8.38 8.98
C ILE A 96 1.68 7.02 8.78
N ARG A 97 2.39 5.95 9.16
CA ARG A 97 1.83 4.60 9.30
C ARG A 97 1.40 4.37 10.73
N ILE A 98 0.28 3.67 10.91
CA ILE A 98 -0.11 3.12 12.21
C ILE A 98 0.37 1.68 12.27
N LYS A 99 1.05 1.30 13.36
CA LYS A 99 1.37 -0.09 13.67
C LYS A 99 0.70 -0.46 14.98
N LEU A 100 -0.33 -1.29 14.90
CA LEU A 100 -0.98 -1.84 16.08
C LEU A 100 -0.18 -3.01 16.63
N THR A 101 -0.19 -3.19 17.95
CA THR A 101 0.43 -4.36 18.59
C THR A 101 -0.41 -4.78 19.78
N ASN A 102 -0.96 -6.00 19.75
CA ASN A 102 -1.54 -6.59 20.95
C ASN A 102 -0.41 -6.97 21.91
N ILE A 103 -0.37 -6.36 23.09
CA ILE A 103 0.74 -6.58 24.04
C ILE A 103 0.79 -8.00 24.59
N ASN A 104 -0.32 -8.74 24.51
CA ASN A 104 -0.46 -10.14 24.91
C ASN A 104 -0.04 -11.13 23.80
N ASP A 105 0.14 -10.65 22.56
CA ASP A 105 0.58 -11.47 21.42
C ASP A 105 1.46 -10.63 20.48
N ARG A 106 2.68 -10.36 20.93
CA ARG A 106 3.62 -9.44 20.24
C ARG A 106 4.23 -10.01 18.97
N ASP A 107 4.09 -11.32 18.78
CA ASP A 107 4.82 -12.12 17.79
C ASP A 107 3.95 -12.56 16.61
N TRP A 108 2.68 -12.17 16.64
CA TRP A 108 1.69 -12.44 15.60
C TRP A 108 2.00 -11.67 14.32
N VAL A 109 1.66 -12.32 13.20
CA VAL A 109 1.65 -11.76 11.85
C VAL A 109 0.36 -12.21 11.14
N PRO A 110 -0.16 -11.43 10.18
CA PRO A 110 -1.40 -11.78 9.48
C PRO A 110 -1.30 -13.01 8.60
N PHE A 111 -0.09 -13.41 8.21
CA PHE A 111 0.15 -14.56 7.34
C PHE A 111 1.23 -15.48 7.90
N ASN A 112 1.03 -16.78 7.77
CA ASN A 112 1.90 -17.80 8.39
C ASN A 112 3.32 -17.86 7.80
N ASP A 113 3.55 -17.27 6.64
CA ASP A 113 4.77 -17.39 5.83
C ASP A 113 5.53 -16.07 5.66
N ILE A 114 5.18 -15.02 6.42
CA ILE A 114 5.87 -13.71 6.36
C ILE A 114 6.75 -13.42 7.58
N LYS A 115 6.71 -14.25 8.62
CA LYS A 115 7.47 -13.99 9.84
C LYS A 115 8.98 -14.02 9.58
N GLY A 116 9.68 -12.97 10.01
CA GLY A 116 11.13 -12.82 9.92
C GLY A 116 11.67 -12.40 8.55
N ILE A 117 10.80 -12.13 7.57
CA ILE A 117 11.25 -11.60 6.26
C ILE A 117 11.39 -10.07 6.32
N GLU A 118 12.25 -9.52 5.47
CA GLU A 118 12.49 -8.07 5.39
C GLU A 118 11.21 -7.25 5.15
N GLN A 119 10.28 -7.80 4.38
CA GLN A 119 9.05 -7.15 3.96
C GLN A 119 7.89 -7.31 4.97
N GLU A 120 8.09 -8.02 6.08
CA GLU A 120 7.03 -8.37 7.05
C GLU A 120 6.21 -7.15 7.46
N GLU A 121 6.86 -6.08 7.95
CA GLU A 121 6.15 -4.89 8.42
C GLU A 121 5.34 -4.19 7.33
N TYR A 122 5.79 -4.27 6.08
CA TYR A 122 5.13 -3.61 4.96
C TYR A 122 3.91 -4.40 4.49
N ILE A 123 4.02 -5.73 4.50
CA ILE A 123 2.90 -6.62 4.21
C ILE A 123 1.84 -6.48 5.30
N THR A 124 2.24 -6.47 6.58
CA THR A 124 1.33 -6.22 7.70
C THR A 124 0.66 -4.85 7.59
N HIS A 125 1.40 -3.79 7.27
CA HIS A 125 0.79 -2.48 7.04
C HIS A 125 -0.28 -2.52 5.95
N LEU A 126 -0.01 -3.12 4.79
CA LEU A 126 -1.00 -3.20 3.70
C LEU A 126 -2.20 -4.08 4.06
N HIS A 127 -2.01 -5.09 4.91
CA HIS A 127 -3.10 -5.91 5.43
C HIS A 127 -4.01 -5.08 6.33
N ASP A 128 -3.41 -4.35 7.28
CA ASP A 128 -4.13 -3.57 8.29
C ASP A 128 -4.95 -2.43 7.67
N VAL A 129 -4.49 -1.87 6.55
CA VAL A 129 -5.26 -0.87 5.78
C VAL A 129 -6.17 -1.48 4.70
N GLY A 130 -6.32 -2.81 4.66
CA GLY A 130 -7.27 -3.51 3.79
C GLY A 130 -6.88 -3.61 2.31
N ILE A 131 -5.60 -3.40 1.97
CA ILE A 131 -5.12 -3.45 0.60
C ILE A 131 -4.78 -4.88 0.17
N VAL A 132 -4.06 -5.63 1.01
CA VAL A 132 -3.71 -7.04 0.74
C VAL A 132 -4.53 -7.98 1.62
N ASN A 133 -4.89 -9.12 1.03
CA ASN A 133 -5.44 -10.26 1.74
C ASN A 133 -4.58 -11.49 1.43
N GLY A 134 -4.59 -12.45 2.36
CA GLY A 134 -3.93 -13.74 2.21
C GLY A 134 -4.74 -14.69 1.34
N MET A 135 -4.16 -15.87 1.16
CA MET A 135 -4.80 -17.01 0.52
C MET A 135 -5.70 -17.75 1.54
N PRO A 136 -6.63 -18.60 1.09
CA PRO A 136 -7.52 -19.36 1.98
C PRO A 136 -6.79 -20.26 2.99
N ASP A 137 -5.54 -20.64 2.70
CA ASP A 137 -4.66 -21.44 3.57
C ASP A 137 -3.91 -20.61 4.62
N GLY A 138 -4.17 -19.30 4.71
CA GLY A 138 -3.52 -18.37 5.64
C GLY A 138 -2.12 -17.90 5.21
N SER A 139 -1.68 -18.26 3.99
CA SER A 139 -0.39 -17.81 3.43
C SER A 139 -0.52 -16.50 2.64
N PHE A 140 0.59 -15.76 2.51
CA PHE A 140 0.72 -14.61 1.60
C PHE A 140 1.42 -14.98 0.30
N LYS A 141 2.25 -16.02 0.32
CA LYS A 141 3.16 -16.47 -0.75
C LYS A 141 4.14 -15.36 -1.16
N PRO A 142 4.97 -14.85 -0.23
CA PRO A 142 5.77 -13.63 -0.43
C PRO A 142 6.70 -13.71 -1.65
N TYR A 143 7.28 -14.88 -1.91
CA TYR A 143 8.28 -15.07 -2.98
C TYR A 143 7.69 -15.48 -4.33
N SER A 144 6.37 -15.71 -4.41
CA SER A 144 5.70 -15.92 -5.69
C SER A 144 5.73 -14.66 -6.53
N LYS A 145 5.86 -14.82 -7.85
CA LYS A 145 5.74 -13.70 -8.79
C LYS A 145 4.30 -13.17 -8.78
N ILE A 146 4.17 -11.85 -8.82
CA ILE A 146 2.87 -11.18 -8.89
C ILE A 146 2.50 -10.91 -10.34
N THR A 147 1.24 -11.15 -10.72
CA THR A 147 0.76 -10.84 -12.07
C THR A 147 0.47 -9.36 -12.24
N ARG A 148 0.39 -8.91 -13.50
CA ARG A 148 0.01 -7.53 -13.83
C ARG A 148 -1.38 -7.19 -13.29
N ALA A 149 -2.34 -8.11 -13.38
CA ALA A 149 -3.69 -7.92 -12.84
C ALA A 149 -3.70 -7.82 -11.31
N GLU A 150 -2.99 -8.71 -10.61
CA GLU A 150 -2.88 -8.65 -9.15
C GLU A 150 -2.28 -7.32 -8.69
N PHE A 151 -1.20 -6.87 -9.32
CA PHE A 151 -0.60 -5.57 -9.01
C PHE A 151 -1.57 -4.40 -9.25
N MET A 152 -2.35 -4.42 -10.33
CA MET A 152 -3.37 -3.40 -10.58
C MET A 152 -4.43 -3.33 -9.49
N VAL A 153 -4.86 -4.48 -8.96
CA VAL A 153 -5.77 -4.53 -7.81
C VAL A 153 -5.15 -3.84 -6.61
N LEU A 154 -3.88 -4.13 -6.31
CA LEU A 154 -3.18 -3.54 -5.17
C LEU A 154 -3.06 -2.02 -5.32
N ILE A 155 -2.64 -1.51 -6.48
CA ILE A 155 -2.43 -0.06 -6.65
C ILE A 155 -3.75 0.71 -6.72
N VAL A 156 -4.81 0.16 -7.34
CA VAL A 156 -6.14 0.78 -7.38
C VAL A 156 -6.74 0.86 -5.98
N LYS A 157 -6.61 -0.21 -5.17
CA LYS A 157 -7.00 -0.20 -3.75
C LYS A 157 -6.18 0.79 -2.95
N ALA A 158 -4.85 0.83 -3.13
CA ALA A 158 -3.97 1.74 -2.41
C ALA A 158 -4.30 3.22 -2.66
N LEU A 159 -4.72 3.55 -3.88
CA LEU A 159 -5.15 4.90 -4.25
C LEU A 159 -6.62 5.19 -3.88
N ASN A 160 -7.33 4.21 -3.30
CA ASN A 160 -8.76 4.26 -3.00
C ASN A 160 -9.61 4.73 -4.20
N ILE A 161 -9.23 4.33 -5.42
CA ILE A 161 -9.93 4.75 -6.63
C ILE A 161 -11.23 3.96 -6.71
N SER A 162 -12.34 4.68 -6.66
CA SER A 162 -13.67 4.16 -6.93
C SER A 162 -14.17 4.71 -8.26
N GLY A 163 -14.83 3.89 -9.06
CA GLY A 163 -15.40 4.32 -10.32
C GLY A 163 -16.04 3.19 -11.08
N THR A 164 -16.82 3.54 -12.10
CA THR A 164 -17.36 2.58 -13.06
C THR A 164 -16.34 2.33 -14.14
N ALA A 165 -16.07 1.06 -14.42
CA ALA A 165 -15.36 0.68 -15.63
C ALA A 165 -16.18 1.14 -16.84
N GLU A 166 -15.56 1.95 -17.69
CA GLU A 166 -16.10 2.25 -19.01
C GLU A 166 -15.43 1.31 -20.00
N ASN A 167 -16.21 0.69 -20.88
CA ASN A 167 -15.67 -0.16 -21.92
C ASN A 167 -14.75 0.68 -22.81
N MET A 168 -13.44 0.45 -22.66
CA MET A 168 -12.47 0.91 -23.63
C MET A 168 -12.41 -0.15 -24.72
N GLU A 169 -12.94 0.17 -25.89
CA GLU A 169 -12.80 -0.71 -27.05
C GLU A 169 -11.30 -0.91 -27.37
N GLY A 170 -10.93 -2.14 -27.71
CA GLY A 170 -9.67 -2.40 -28.39
C GLY A 170 -8.64 -3.25 -27.66
N PHE A 171 -8.91 -3.80 -26.47
CA PHE A 171 -8.06 -4.85 -25.86
C PHE A 171 -8.65 -6.24 -26.05
N THR A 172 -7.82 -7.20 -26.47
CA THR A 172 -8.30 -8.54 -26.89
C THR A 172 -8.27 -9.60 -25.78
N ASP A 173 -7.66 -9.30 -24.64
CA ASP A 173 -7.29 -10.30 -23.62
C ASP A 173 -7.82 -9.99 -22.21
N ILE A 174 -8.81 -9.08 -22.11
CA ILE A 174 -9.44 -8.72 -20.83
C ILE A 174 -10.93 -9.06 -20.76
N GLU A 175 -11.53 -9.51 -21.86
CA GLU A 175 -12.94 -9.89 -21.86
C GLU A 175 -13.16 -11.15 -21.01
N GLY A 176 -14.14 -11.11 -20.10
CA GLY A 176 -14.37 -12.20 -19.13
C GLY A 176 -13.29 -12.37 -18.05
N HIS A 177 -12.23 -11.55 -18.04
CA HIS A 177 -11.16 -11.64 -17.05
C HIS A 177 -11.62 -11.06 -15.69
N TRP A 178 -11.29 -11.74 -14.58
CA TRP A 178 -11.75 -11.36 -13.23
C TRP A 178 -11.33 -9.93 -12.82
N ALA A 179 -10.20 -9.45 -13.34
CA ALA A 179 -9.69 -8.10 -13.08
C ALA A 179 -10.09 -7.05 -14.13
N LYS A 180 -10.99 -7.37 -15.08
CA LYS A 180 -11.35 -6.49 -16.21
C LYS A 180 -11.68 -5.06 -15.74
N ASP A 181 -12.56 -4.93 -14.76
CA ASP A 181 -13.02 -3.61 -14.29
C ASP A 181 -11.87 -2.80 -13.67
N ILE A 182 -11.03 -3.46 -12.87
CA ILE A 182 -9.85 -2.85 -12.26
C ILE A 182 -8.84 -2.39 -13.33
N ILE A 183 -8.62 -3.21 -14.35
CA ILE A 183 -7.76 -2.88 -15.48
C ILE A 183 -8.29 -1.64 -16.22
N LEU A 184 -9.59 -1.59 -16.49
CA LEU A 184 -10.24 -0.46 -17.16
C LEU A 184 -10.15 0.83 -16.33
N ILE A 185 -10.32 0.73 -15.01
CA ILE A 185 -10.10 1.86 -14.10
C ILE A 185 -8.65 2.33 -14.15
N ALA A 186 -7.68 1.41 -14.07
CA ALA A 186 -6.26 1.75 -14.14
C ALA A 186 -5.86 2.40 -15.48
N LEU A 187 -6.46 1.96 -16.60
CA LEU A 187 -6.31 2.59 -17.91
C LEU A 187 -6.89 4.01 -17.92
N LYS A 188 -8.12 4.19 -17.42
CA LYS A 188 -8.81 5.49 -17.35
C LYS A 188 -8.02 6.51 -16.52
N CYS A 189 -7.41 6.06 -15.43
CA CYS A 189 -6.57 6.90 -14.57
C CYS A 189 -5.16 7.13 -15.14
N GLY A 190 -4.81 6.57 -16.31
CA GLY A 190 -3.48 6.69 -16.91
C GLY A 190 -2.38 5.98 -16.13
N LEU A 191 -2.74 5.07 -15.21
CA LEU A 191 -1.78 4.31 -14.42
C LEU A 191 -1.02 3.31 -15.29
N ILE A 192 -1.70 2.71 -16.27
CA ILE A 192 -1.13 1.76 -17.20
C ILE A 192 -1.47 2.11 -18.65
N SER A 193 -0.69 1.51 -19.56
CA SER A 193 -1.02 1.39 -20.97
C SER A 193 -0.98 -0.08 -21.35
N GLY A 194 -1.75 -0.46 -22.38
CA GLY A 194 -1.56 -1.75 -23.02
C GLY A 194 -0.32 -1.79 -23.92
N TYR A 195 -0.14 -2.91 -24.59
CA TYR A 195 0.91 -3.15 -25.57
C TYR A 195 0.43 -2.80 -26.98
N GLY A 196 1.37 -2.61 -27.91
CA GLY A 196 1.06 -2.22 -29.30
C GLY A 196 0.27 -3.28 -30.10
N ASP A 197 0.19 -4.50 -29.57
CA ASP A 197 -0.57 -5.63 -30.12
C ASP A 197 -2.00 -5.72 -29.59
N LYS A 198 -2.51 -4.65 -28.94
CA LYS A 198 -3.86 -4.60 -28.35
C LYS A 198 -4.07 -5.56 -27.16
N THR A 199 -3.01 -5.85 -26.41
CA THR A 199 -3.09 -6.68 -25.18
C THR A 199 -2.78 -5.90 -23.92
N ILE A 200 -3.26 -6.38 -22.77
CA ILE A 200 -2.87 -5.94 -21.42
C ILE A 200 -1.93 -6.94 -20.75
N ARG A 201 -2.04 -8.22 -21.11
CA ARG A 201 -1.35 -9.39 -20.57
C ARG A 201 -1.58 -9.52 -19.05
N PRO A 202 -2.84 -9.61 -18.59
CA PRO A 202 -3.17 -9.49 -17.17
C PRO A 202 -2.55 -10.60 -16.30
N ASP A 203 -2.46 -11.82 -16.83
CA ASP A 203 -1.92 -12.98 -16.11
C ASP A 203 -0.40 -13.13 -16.19
N ASN A 204 0.27 -12.30 -17.00
CA ASN A 204 1.73 -12.31 -17.06
C ASN A 204 2.30 -11.71 -15.77
N PRO A 205 3.39 -12.30 -15.23
CA PRO A 205 4.17 -11.69 -14.18
C PRO A 205 4.66 -10.28 -14.57
N ILE A 206 4.64 -9.35 -13.61
CA ILE A 206 5.06 -7.97 -13.83
C ILE A 206 6.55 -7.76 -13.46
N SER A 207 7.23 -6.88 -14.20
CA SER A 207 8.61 -6.50 -13.90
C SER A 207 8.73 -5.37 -12.88
N LEU A 208 9.90 -5.25 -12.25
CA LEU A 208 10.23 -4.14 -11.36
C LEU A 208 10.12 -2.76 -12.05
N ALA A 209 10.55 -2.68 -13.31
CA ALA A 209 10.45 -1.48 -14.15
C ALA A 209 9.00 -1.06 -14.37
N GLU A 210 8.11 -2.00 -14.65
CA GLU A 210 6.69 -1.73 -14.83
C GLU A 210 6.05 -1.28 -13.51
N VAL A 211 6.30 -1.98 -12.39
CA VAL A 211 5.82 -1.56 -11.06
C VAL A 211 6.28 -0.15 -10.71
N SER A 212 7.58 0.13 -10.87
CA SER A 212 8.17 1.46 -10.61
C SER A 212 7.52 2.55 -11.46
N SER A 213 7.24 2.24 -12.73
CA SER A 213 6.61 3.18 -13.66
C SER A 213 5.17 3.49 -13.29
N VAL A 214 4.41 2.49 -12.84
CA VAL A 214 3.03 2.69 -12.36
C VAL A 214 3.03 3.50 -11.06
N ILE A 215 3.86 3.15 -10.07
CA ILE A 215 3.95 3.90 -8.81
C ILE A 215 4.39 5.34 -9.06
N SER A 216 5.35 5.55 -9.97
CA SER A 216 5.80 6.90 -10.35
C SER A 216 4.73 7.75 -11.02
N ARG A 217 3.70 7.15 -11.63
CA ARG A 217 2.53 7.88 -12.19
C ARG A 217 1.41 8.03 -11.17
N ALA A 218 1.25 7.05 -10.30
CA ALA A 218 0.19 6.98 -9.30
C ALA A 218 0.31 8.05 -8.21
N PHE A 219 1.53 8.43 -7.85
CA PHE A 219 1.80 9.31 -6.71
C PHE A 219 2.67 10.50 -7.12
N GLU A 220 2.30 11.68 -6.63
CA GLU A 220 3.11 12.89 -6.79
C GLU A 220 4.08 13.03 -5.63
N PHE A 221 5.32 12.55 -5.83
CA PHE A 221 6.35 12.68 -4.82
C PHE A 221 7.08 14.02 -4.90
N LYS A 222 7.19 14.72 -3.77
CA LYS A 222 8.20 15.77 -3.60
C LYS A 222 9.58 15.11 -3.64
N THR A 223 10.33 15.35 -4.70
CA THR A 223 11.63 14.69 -4.92
C THR A 223 12.61 15.13 -3.84
N ALA A 224 13.03 14.20 -2.98
CA ALA A 224 13.84 14.50 -1.80
C ALA A 224 15.34 14.48 -2.06
N LYS A 225 15.79 13.75 -3.10
CA LYS A 225 17.20 13.55 -3.46
C LYS A 225 17.36 13.48 -4.98
N ASN A 226 18.58 13.72 -5.45
CA ASN A 226 18.97 13.43 -6.84
C ASN A 226 20.19 12.50 -6.81
N GLY A 227 19.95 11.25 -6.42
CA GLY A 227 21.00 10.25 -6.26
C GLY A 227 21.55 9.75 -7.59
N ILE A 228 22.83 9.34 -7.58
CA ILE A 228 23.46 8.61 -8.67
C ILE A 228 23.59 7.15 -8.22
N TYR A 229 22.93 6.24 -8.93
CA TYR A 229 22.87 4.83 -8.60
C TYR A 229 23.54 4.01 -9.72
N GLN A 230 24.62 3.31 -9.37
CA GLN A 230 25.50 2.68 -10.38
C GLN A 230 24.82 1.54 -11.15
N LYS A 231 23.92 0.79 -10.51
CA LYS A 231 23.23 -0.35 -11.13
C LYS A 231 22.07 0.04 -12.06
N LEU A 232 21.69 1.32 -12.13
CA LEU A 232 20.54 1.73 -12.94
C LEU A 232 20.89 1.86 -14.43
N LYS A 233 20.13 1.18 -15.29
CA LYS A 233 20.15 1.39 -16.73
C LYS A 233 19.73 2.82 -17.05
N LYS A 234 20.48 3.46 -17.94
CA LYS A 234 20.18 4.81 -18.48
C LYS A 234 19.38 4.69 -19.79
N ASP A 235 18.68 5.76 -20.13
CA ASP A 235 18.01 5.95 -21.43
C ASP A 235 17.00 4.85 -21.80
N ARG A 236 16.40 4.18 -20.80
CA ARG A 236 15.25 3.30 -20.97
C ARG A 236 13.97 4.06 -20.67
N TRP A 237 12.86 3.60 -21.25
CA TRP A 237 11.54 4.20 -21.03
C TRP A 237 11.14 4.26 -19.54
N TYR A 238 11.65 3.32 -18.72
CA TYR A 238 11.43 3.25 -17.27
C TYR A 238 12.53 3.90 -16.42
N SER A 239 13.66 4.33 -17.00
CA SER A 239 14.84 4.74 -16.24
C SER A 239 14.54 5.87 -15.25
N SER A 240 13.75 6.86 -15.66
CA SER A 240 13.35 7.98 -14.79
C SER A 240 12.46 7.54 -13.64
N SER A 241 11.52 6.61 -13.89
CA SER A 241 10.64 6.07 -12.87
C SER A 241 11.37 5.21 -11.85
N VAL A 242 12.25 4.31 -12.30
CA VAL A 242 13.05 3.48 -11.39
C VAL A 242 13.98 4.36 -10.53
N LYS A 243 14.67 5.33 -11.15
CA LYS A 243 15.49 6.29 -10.40
C LYS A 243 14.67 7.04 -9.35
N ARG A 244 13.47 7.49 -9.72
CA ARG A 244 12.56 8.19 -8.79
C ARG A 244 12.25 7.33 -7.56
N MET A 245 12.06 6.03 -7.70
CA MET A 245 11.81 5.14 -6.56
C MET A 245 12.96 5.18 -5.54
N PHE A 246 14.21 5.29 -5.99
CA PHE A 246 15.35 5.46 -5.08
C PHE A 246 15.46 6.89 -4.52
N ASP A 247 15.24 7.91 -5.36
CA ASP A 247 15.34 9.32 -4.95
C ASP A 247 14.35 9.67 -3.82
N VAL A 248 13.23 8.96 -3.75
CA VAL A 248 12.19 9.17 -2.73
C VAL A 248 12.18 8.09 -1.65
N GLY A 249 13.09 7.11 -1.71
CA GLY A 249 13.25 6.07 -0.67
C GLY A 249 12.21 4.95 -0.71
N ILE A 250 11.48 4.78 -1.82
CA ILE A 250 10.63 3.59 -2.05
C ILE A 250 11.51 2.36 -2.28
N LEU A 251 12.60 2.53 -3.04
CA LEU A 251 13.68 1.55 -3.14
C LEU A 251 14.92 2.09 -2.41
N SER A 252 15.66 1.19 -1.78
CA SER A 252 16.94 1.48 -1.13
C SER A 252 18.04 0.57 -1.66
N VAL A 253 19.28 1.05 -1.60
CA VAL A 253 20.46 0.22 -1.90
C VAL A 253 20.72 -0.85 -0.84
N ASP A 254 20.12 -0.68 0.35
CA ASP A 254 20.20 -1.63 1.44
C ASP A 254 19.16 -2.76 1.34
N ASP A 255 18.16 -2.61 0.46
CA ASP A 255 17.11 -3.62 0.28
C ASP A 255 17.69 -4.93 -0.29
N SER A 256 17.18 -6.08 0.14
CA SER A 256 17.62 -7.37 -0.45
C SER A 256 17.39 -7.42 -1.97
N LEU A 257 16.32 -6.78 -2.46
CA LEU A 257 16.01 -6.60 -3.88
C LEU A 257 17.15 -5.93 -4.67
N TYR A 258 17.97 -5.09 -4.02
CA TYR A 258 19.08 -4.39 -4.67
C TYR A 258 20.33 -5.26 -4.87
N LYS A 259 20.45 -6.39 -4.18
CA LYS A 259 21.61 -7.29 -4.29
C LYS A 259 21.72 -7.82 -5.73
N ASP A 260 20.64 -8.40 -6.22
CA ASP A 260 20.51 -8.95 -7.59
C ASP A 260 19.60 -8.06 -8.46
N PHE A 261 19.84 -6.75 -8.39
CA PHE A 261 18.99 -5.74 -9.02
C PHE A 261 18.91 -5.91 -10.54
N ASN A 262 17.69 -6.15 -11.02
CA ASN A 262 17.38 -6.24 -12.44
C ASN A 262 16.03 -5.54 -12.69
N GLU A 263 16.04 -4.41 -13.38
CA GLU A 263 14.83 -3.63 -13.62
C GLU A 263 13.79 -4.39 -14.46
N GLU A 264 14.24 -5.26 -15.36
CA GLU A 264 13.35 -6.07 -16.21
C GLU A 264 13.03 -7.42 -15.58
N GLY A 265 13.57 -7.70 -14.38
CA GLY A 265 13.29 -8.90 -13.61
C GLY A 265 11.86 -8.90 -13.08
N LEU A 266 11.24 -10.08 -13.06
CA LEU A 266 9.92 -10.30 -12.48
C LEU A 266 9.97 -10.10 -10.97
N ILE A 267 9.07 -9.30 -10.42
CA ILE A 267 9.03 -8.99 -8.99
C ILE A 267 8.13 -9.99 -8.25
N ASN A 268 8.46 -10.27 -6.99
CA ASN A 268 7.63 -11.09 -6.11
C ASN A 268 6.59 -10.23 -5.37
N ARG A 269 5.63 -10.89 -4.71
CA ARG A 269 4.54 -10.23 -3.97
C ARG A 269 5.06 -9.40 -2.80
N ALA A 270 6.06 -9.88 -2.06
CA ALA A 270 6.63 -9.20 -0.90
C ALA A 270 7.28 -7.86 -1.28
N ASP A 271 8.17 -7.85 -2.27
CA ASP A 271 8.85 -6.64 -2.75
C ASP A 271 7.86 -5.64 -3.32
N CYS A 272 6.83 -6.13 -4.04
CA CYS A 272 5.77 -5.28 -4.54
C CYS A 272 4.97 -4.62 -3.39
N SER A 273 4.65 -5.38 -2.34
CA SER A 273 3.98 -4.86 -1.13
C SER A 273 4.84 -3.84 -0.40
N MET A 274 6.14 -4.08 -0.28
CA MET A 274 7.08 -3.11 0.29
C MET A 274 7.05 -1.79 -0.48
N MET A 275 7.13 -1.84 -1.82
CA MET A 275 7.11 -0.65 -2.65
C MET A 275 5.81 0.16 -2.49
N ILE A 276 4.64 -0.51 -2.49
CA ILE A 276 3.34 0.17 -2.30
C ILE A 276 3.23 0.76 -0.89
N SER A 277 3.62 0.01 0.13
CA SER A 277 3.58 0.46 1.54
C SER A 277 4.47 1.68 1.77
N ARG A 278 5.68 1.69 1.19
CA ARG A 278 6.59 2.84 1.23
C ARG A 278 6.05 4.02 0.43
N ALA A 279 5.49 3.78 -0.76
CA ALA A 279 4.85 4.82 -1.55
C ALA A 279 3.78 5.53 -0.70
N LEU A 280 2.91 4.75 -0.04
CA LEU A 280 1.85 5.26 0.82
C LEU A 280 2.33 6.12 2.02
N SER A 281 3.61 5.95 2.39
CA SER A 281 4.24 6.64 3.52
C SER A 281 5.10 7.85 3.09
N THR A 282 5.18 8.09 1.78
CA THR A 282 6.12 9.04 1.17
C THR A 282 5.44 10.17 0.38
N TYR A 283 4.24 9.93 -0.18
CA TYR A 283 3.54 10.89 -1.05
C TYR A 283 2.98 12.12 -0.31
#